data_AF-A0A8C6YXV2-F1
#
_entry.id   AF-A0A8C6YXV2-F1
#
_cell.length_a   1.000
_cell.length_b   1.000
_cell.length_c   1.000
_cell.angle_alpha   90.00
_cell.angle_beta   90.00
_cell.angle_gamma   90.00
#
_symmetry.space_group_name_H-M   'P 1'
#
loop_
_entity.id
_entity.type
_entity.pdbx_description
1 polymer ?
#
loop_
_entity_poly.entity_id
_entity_poly.type
_entity_poly.pdbx_seq_one_letter_code
_entity_poly.pdbx_strand_id
1 'polypeptide(L)'
;AWDQEEYTRPLLYCPPGWSYYKLSCFKHFAQMRSWDEAEAQCQASQPGAHLAWVQEPREAATMRKVLSSYQRTQPVWIGLRLGLQPTTLPTAPPRTSSPARGT
;
A
#
# COMPACT_ATOMS: atom_id res chain seq x y z
N ALA A 1 27.73 -3.57 19.48
CA ALA A 1 26.85 -4.72 19.81
C ALA A 1 25.47 -4.31 19.34
N TRP A 2 25.02 -4.84 18.21
CA TRP A 2 23.78 -4.42 17.56
C TRP A 2 22.66 -5.40 17.92
N ASP A 3 21.70 -4.87 18.67
CA ASP A 3 20.25 -5.09 18.72
C ASP A 3 19.64 -6.39 18.17
N GLN A 4 19.16 -7.25 19.08
CA GLN A 4 18.33 -8.43 18.76
C GLN A 4 17.11 -8.60 19.70
N GLU A 5 16.71 -7.58 20.46
CA GLU A 5 15.53 -7.66 21.36
C GLU A 5 14.27 -6.98 20.80
N GLU A 6 14.29 -6.56 19.53
CA GLU A 6 13.17 -5.88 18.86
C GLU A 6 12.54 -6.69 17.72
N TYR A 7 12.83 -7.99 17.64
CA TYR A 7 12.15 -8.92 16.74
C TYR A 7 11.13 -9.73 17.55
N THR A 8 9.85 -9.55 17.20
CA THR A 8 8.68 -10.28 17.72
C THR A 8 8.32 -10.07 19.20
N ARG A 9 7.90 -8.85 19.56
CA ARG A 9 6.73 -8.79 20.45
C ARG A 9 5.61 -9.49 19.68
N PRO A 10 5.09 -10.65 20.14
CA PRO A 10 3.87 -11.17 19.55
C PRO A 10 2.85 -10.03 19.68
N LEU A 11 2.12 -9.70 18.61
CA LEU A 11 1.01 -8.74 18.72
C LEU A 11 -0.08 -9.38 19.59
N LEU A 12 0.17 -9.45 20.90
CA LEU A 12 -0.76 -9.93 21.92
C LEU A 12 -1.94 -8.95 22.02
N TYR A 13 -1.75 -7.72 21.57
CA TYR A 13 -2.74 -6.66 21.58
C TYR A 13 -2.45 -5.64 20.46
N CYS A 14 -3.51 -5.14 19.82
CA CYS A 14 -3.42 -4.03 18.88
C CYS A 14 -3.60 -2.69 19.61
N PRO A 15 -2.97 -1.60 19.16
CA PRO A 15 -3.16 -0.29 19.80
C PRO A 15 -4.64 0.12 19.87
N PRO A 16 -5.04 1.00 20.79
CA PRO A 16 -6.42 1.44 20.90
C PRO A 16 -6.99 1.96 19.56
N GLY A 17 -8.17 1.46 19.19
CA GLY A 17 -8.83 1.80 17.92
C GLY A 17 -8.33 1.01 16.71
N TRP A 18 -7.48 0.00 16.89
CA TRP A 18 -7.09 -0.97 15.87
C TRP A 18 -7.74 -2.34 16.13
N SER A 19 -8.05 -3.06 15.06
CA SER A 19 -8.66 -4.38 15.05
C SER A 19 -7.61 -5.45 14.76
N TYR A 20 -7.60 -6.53 15.53
CA TYR A 20 -6.67 -7.65 15.33
C TYR A 20 -7.21 -8.69 14.35
N TYR A 21 -6.39 -9.13 13.41
CA TYR A 21 -6.67 -10.29 12.56
C TYR A 21 -5.37 -10.95 12.08
N LYS A 22 -5.24 -12.28 12.23
CA LYS A 22 -4.10 -13.10 11.76
C LYS A 22 -2.73 -12.44 11.95
N LEU A 23 -2.36 -12.09 13.18
CA LEU A 23 -1.07 -11.48 13.54
C LEU A 23 -0.84 -10.07 12.97
N SER A 24 -1.90 -9.41 12.46
CA SER A 24 -1.86 -8.04 11.95
C SER A 24 -2.89 -7.17 12.65
N CYS A 25 -2.60 -5.88 12.75
CA CYS A 25 -3.51 -4.87 13.26
C CYS A 25 -4.01 -3.99 12.12
N PHE A 26 -5.31 -3.74 12.07
CA PHE A 26 -5.96 -2.96 11.01
C PHE A 26 -6.73 -1.79 11.59
N LYS A 27 -6.68 -0.65 10.92
CA LYS A 27 -7.48 0.53 11.29
C LYS A 27 -8.15 1.11 10.06
N HIS A 28 -9.43 1.38 10.20
CA HIS A 28 -10.22 2.07 9.18
C HIS A 28 -10.20 3.57 9.44
N PHE A 29 -9.98 4.35 8.38
CA PHE A 29 -10.09 5.81 8.39
C PHE A 29 -11.27 6.21 7.50
N ALA A 30 -12.24 6.93 8.08
CA ALA A 30 -13.46 7.30 7.37
C ALA A 30 -13.29 8.43 6.33
N GLN A 31 -12.19 9.20 6.41
CA GLN A 31 -11.97 10.30 5.47
C GLN A 31 -11.53 9.76 4.10
N MET A 32 -12.28 10.15 3.07
CA MET A 32 -11.91 9.95 1.67
C MET A 32 -10.62 10.69 1.34
N ARG A 33 -9.69 9.98 0.72
CA ARG A 33 -8.37 10.45 0.33
C ARG A 33 -7.99 9.84 -1.01
N SER A 34 -7.01 10.41 -1.70
CA SER A 34 -6.33 9.69 -2.79
C SER A 34 -5.59 8.46 -2.24
N TRP A 35 -5.17 7.55 -3.13
CA TRP A 35 -4.41 6.37 -2.72
C TRP A 35 -3.11 6.76 -2.02
N ASP A 36 -2.36 7.73 -2.58
CA ASP A 36 -1.07 8.19 -2.03
C ASP A 36 -1.24 8.84 -0.65
N GLU A 37 -2.27 9.68 -0.47
CA GLU A 37 -2.59 10.28 0.83
C GLU A 37 -3.06 9.25 1.86
N ALA A 38 -3.79 8.22 1.44
CA ALA A 38 -4.22 7.13 2.32
C ALA A 38 -3.03 6.29 2.81
N GLU A 39 -2.09 5.98 1.91
CA GLU A 39 -0.84 5.30 2.25
C GLU A 39 0.02 6.12 3.21
N ALA A 40 0.21 7.41 2.93
CA ALA A 40 0.95 8.32 3.82
C ALA A 40 0.29 8.40 5.21
N GLN A 41 -1.05 8.44 5.28
CA GLN A 41 -1.77 8.42 6.55
C GLN A 41 -1.54 7.12 7.33
N CYS A 42 -1.52 5.96 6.66
CA CYS A 42 -1.22 4.68 7.31
C CYS A 42 0.20 4.68 7.91
N GLN A 43 1.20 5.09 7.12
CA GLN A 43 2.60 5.17 7.56
C GLN A 43 2.80 6.12 8.73
N ALA A 44 2.08 7.25 8.77
CA ALA A 44 2.12 8.19 9.87
C ALA A 44 1.41 7.70 11.15
N SER A 45 0.55 6.67 11.04
CA SER A 45 -0.29 6.23 12.17
C SER A 45 0.40 5.25 13.12
N GLN A 46 1.34 4.45 12.62
CA GLN A 46 2.11 3.49 13.42
C GLN A 46 3.39 3.12 12.63
N PRO A 47 4.55 2.94 13.28
CA PRO A 47 5.73 2.39 12.63
C PRO A 47 5.42 1.07 11.92
N GLY A 48 5.77 0.98 10.63
CA GLY A 48 5.54 -0.20 9.79
C GLY A 48 4.08 -0.40 9.33
N ALA A 49 3.17 0.54 9.58
CA ALA A 49 1.82 0.46 9.04
C ALA A 49 1.75 0.93 7.59
N HIS A 50 1.00 0.18 6.79
CA HIS A 50 0.77 0.43 5.36
C HIS A 50 -0.71 0.16 5.04
N LEU A 51 -1.17 0.57 3.87
CA LEU A 51 -2.46 0.12 3.36
C LEU A 51 -2.51 -1.42 3.36
N ALA A 52 -3.66 -1.97 3.77
CA ALA A 52 -3.79 -3.40 3.97
C ALA A 52 -3.54 -4.20 2.68
N TRP A 53 -2.67 -5.20 2.78
CA TRP A 53 -2.42 -6.15 1.71
C TRP A 53 -3.19 -7.43 1.97
N VAL A 54 -4.14 -7.75 1.09
CA VAL A 54 -5.04 -8.89 1.22
C VAL A 54 -4.52 -10.05 0.38
N GLN A 55 -4.12 -11.14 1.02
CA GLN A 55 -3.52 -12.30 0.35
C GLN A 55 -4.50 -13.45 0.17
N GLU A 56 -5.50 -13.57 1.04
CA GLU A 56 -6.41 -14.70 1.07
C GLU A 56 -7.89 -14.28 0.97
N PRO A 57 -8.75 -15.08 0.31
CA PRO A 57 -10.19 -14.80 0.28
C PRO A 57 -10.85 -14.70 1.66
N ARG A 58 -10.36 -15.47 2.66
CA ARG A 58 -10.87 -15.43 4.03
C ARG A 58 -10.52 -14.12 4.74
N GLU A 59 -9.36 -13.55 4.45
CA GLU A 59 -8.95 -12.23 4.94
C GLU A 59 -9.87 -11.16 4.34
N ALA A 60 -10.06 -11.18 3.02
CA ALA A 60 -10.98 -10.27 2.33
C ALA A 60 -12.40 -10.31 2.92
N ALA A 61 -12.93 -11.52 3.17
CA ALA A 61 -14.26 -11.69 3.76
C ALA A 61 -14.34 -11.13 5.19
N THR A 62 -13.29 -11.36 6.00
CA THR A 62 -13.23 -10.84 7.38
C THR A 62 -13.16 -9.32 7.39
N MET A 63 -12.28 -8.74 6.57
CA MET A 63 -12.16 -7.29 6.44
C MET A 63 -13.45 -6.66 5.94
N ARG A 64 -14.13 -7.25 4.95
CA ARG A 64 -15.46 -6.77 4.50
C ARG A 64 -16.49 -6.76 5.63
N LYS A 65 -16.51 -7.80 6.46
CA LYS A 65 -17.42 -7.88 7.63
C LYS A 65 -17.09 -6.82 8.69
N VAL A 66 -15.81 -6.55 8.93
CA VAL A 66 -15.39 -5.49 9.86
C VAL A 66 -15.76 -4.12 9.29
N LEU A 67 -15.44 -3.88 8.01
CA LEU A 67 -15.72 -2.62 7.32
C LEU A 67 -17.22 -2.31 7.23
N SER A 68 -18.08 -3.30 7.06
CA SER A 68 -19.53 -3.09 6.98
C SER A 68 -20.15 -2.52 8.27
N SER A 69 -19.45 -2.62 9.40
CA SER A 69 -19.83 -1.96 10.65
C SER A 69 -19.52 -0.47 10.64
N TYR A 70 -18.51 -0.04 9.89
CA TYR A 70 -18.09 1.36 9.77
C TYR A 70 -18.76 2.08 8.59
N GLN A 71 -18.85 1.42 7.44
CA GLN A 71 -19.32 2.02 6.20
C GLN A 71 -19.84 0.95 5.24
N ARG A 72 -20.94 1.24 4.52
CA ARG A 72 -21.61 0.24 3.65
C ARG A 72 -21.58 0.57 2.17
N THR A 73 -21.27 1.81 1.81
CA THR A 73 -21.53 2.35 0.46
C THR A 73 -20.29 2.86 -0.23
N GLN A 74 -19.20 3.10 0.50
CA GLN A 74 -17.99 3.71 -0.05
C GLN A 74 -16.91 2.65 -0.32
N PRO A 75 -16.17 2.76 -1.43
CA PRO A 75 -14.98 1.95 -1.63
C PRO A 75 -13.89 2.33 -0.62
N VAL A 76 -13.03 1.37 -0.29
CA VAL A 76 -11.86 1.60 0.58
C VAL A 76 -10.59 1.31 -0.20
N TRP A 77 -9.52 2.05 0.10
CA TRP A 77 -8.20 1.77 -0.45
C TRP A 77 -7.55 0.57 0.23
N ILE A 78 -6.87 -0.24 -0.57
CA ILE A 78 -6.00 -1.34 -0.14
C ILE A 78 -4.63 -1.19 -0.81
N GLY A 79 -3.61 -1.87 -0.30
CA GLY A 79 -2.21 -1.69 -0.67
C GLY A 79 -1.82 -2.19 -2.06
N LEU A 80 -2.77 -2.54 -2.93
CA LEU A 80 -2.47 -2.96 -4.29
C LEU A 80 -2.28 -1.74 -5.19
N ARG A 81 -1.03 -1.50 -5.62
CA ARG A 81 -0.70 -0.48 -6.61
C ARG A 81 -0.04 -1.14 -7.82
N LEU A 82 -0.54 -0.83 -9.02
CA LEU A 82 0.16 -1.17 -10.25
C LEU A 82 1.45 -0.36 -10.28
N GLY A 83 2.58 -1.04 -10.14
CA GLY A 83 3.91 -0.48 -10.33
C GLY A 83 4.17 -0.24 -11.81
N LEU A 84 3.41 0.65 -12.42
CA LEU A 84 3.79 1.26 -13.69
C LEU A 84 5.03 2.10 -13.40
N GLN A 85 6.19 1.45 -13.32
CA GLN A 85 7.40 2.13 -13.72
C GLN A 85 7.13 2.55 -15.16
N PRO A 86 7.22 3.85 -15.50
CA PRO A 86 7.52 4.21 -16.87
C PRO A 86 8.83 3.47 -17.12
N THR A 87 8.77 2.34 -17.81
CA THR A 87 9.98 1.67 -18.26
C THR A 87 10.79 2.75 -18.91
N THR A 88 12.07 2.80 -18.56
CA THR A 88 13.11 3.42 -19.37
C THR A 88 12.78 3.15 -20.83
N LEU A 89 12.08 4.08 -21.49
CA LEU A 89 12.04 4.09 -22.94
C LEU A 89 13.51 4.34 -23.28
N PRO A 90 14.23 3.43 -23.96
CA PRO A 90 15.48 3.83 -24.56
C PRO A 90 15.10 5.01 -25.44
N THR A 91 15.55 6.21 -25.06
CA THR A 91 15.40 7.40 -25.89
C THR A 91 15.96 7.00 -27.23
N ALA A 92 15.12 6.87 -28.25
CA ALA A 92 15.59 6.56 -29.58
C ALA A 92 16.69 7.58 -29.88
N PRO A 93 17.90 7.17 -30.30
CA PRO A 93 18.93 8.13 -30.64
C PRO A 93 18.35 9.09 -31.68
N PRO A 94 18.68 10.39 -31.61
CA PRO A 94 18.18 11.35 -32.58
C PRO A 94 18.50 10.80 -33.99
N ARG A 95 17.49 10.77 -34.87
CA ARG A 95 17.70 10.42 -36.28
C ARG A 95 18.64 11.48 -36.85
N THR A 96 19.94 11.21 -36.85
CA THR A 96 20.89 11.98 -37.63
C THR A 96 20.56 11.71 -39.09
N SER A 97 19.87 12.66 -39.71
CA SER A 97 19.78 12.75 -41.16
C SER A 97 21.20 12.92 -41.69
N SER A 98 21.76 11.84 -42.23
CA SER A 98 22.99 11.92 -43.02
C SER A 98 22.76 12.93 -44.15
N PRO A 99 23.66 13.89 -44.40
CA PRO A 99 23.52 14.74 -45.56
C PRO A 99 23.70 13.88 -46.81
N ALA A 100 22.71 13.96 -47.71
CA ALA A 100 22.85 13.44 -49.06
C ALA A 100 24.09 14.06 -49.68
N ARG A 101 25.12 13.25 -49.92
CA ARG A 101 26.27 13.68 -50.70
C ARG A 101 25.78 13.80 -52.14
N GLY A 102 25.51 15.04 -52.54
CA GLY A 102 25.22 15.41 -53.91
C GLY A 102 26.47 15.30 -54.79
N THR A 103 26.22 15.00 -56.06
CA THR A 103 27.09 14.99 -57.24
C THR A 103 28.29 14.06 -57.24
#